data_AF-A0A814W866-F1
#
_entry.id   AF-A0A814W866-F1
#
_cell.length_a   1.000
_cell.length_b   1.000
_cell.length_c   1.000
_cell.angle_alpha   90.00
_cell.angle_beta   90.00
_cell.angle_gamma   90.00
#
_symmetry.space_group_name_H-M   'P 1'
#
loop_
_entity.id
_entity.type
_entity.pdbx_description
1 polymer ?
#
loop_
_entity_poly.entity_id
_entity_poly.type
_entity_poly.pdbx_seq_one_letter_code
_entity_poly.pdbx_strand_id
1 'polypeptide(L)'
;MPLAHMFGCTAIIVVTSLGGEIGFWQGNVNKLMDEFQDFKPNLLIMVPRLLNKVYDTVMSETHQKDHPSKSNFIKAAMQSKLAEIRKGNFSCDTVWDNQIFNKIRSMFGNKVERVIVSSKTQ
;
A
#
# COMPACT_ATOMS: atom_id res chain seq x y z
N MET A 1 6.85 -25.63 0.73
CA MET A 1 6.76 -24.15 0.81
C MET A 1 7.75 -23.61 1.86
N PRO A 2 8.99 -23.23 1.48
CA PRO A 2 9.93 -22.60 2.42
C PRO A 2 10.21 -21.10 2.16
N LEU A 3 10.10 -20.62 0.92
CA LEU A 3 10.66 -19.31 0.53
C LEU A 3 9.89 -18.08 1.06
N ALA A 4 8.55 -18.12 1.07
CA ALA A 4 7.75 -17.01 1.59
C ALA A 4 7.91 -16.83 3.11
N HIS A 5 8.17 -17.93 3.83
CA HIS A 5 8.44 -17.89 5.25
C HIS A 5 9.84 -17.33 5.53
N MET A 6 10.85 -17.78 4.78
CA MET A 6 12.21 -17.23 4.87
C MET A 6 12.26 -15.72 4.59
N PHE A 7 11.51 -15.24 3.58
CA PHE A 7 11.48 -13.81 3.27
C PHE A 7 10.90 -12.97 4.43
N GLY A 8 9.83 -13.44 5.07
CA GLY A 8 9.26 -12.79 6.26
C GLY A 8 10.26 -12.77 7.43
N CYS A 9 10.94 -13.89 7.68
CA CYS A 9 11.98 -13.96 8.72
C CYS A 9 13.16 -13.03 8.43
N THR A 10 13.66 -12.99 7.19
CA THR A 10 14.75 -12.09 6.80
C THR A 10 14.35 -10.62 6.97
N ALA A 11 13.14 -10.26 6.55
CA ALA A 11 12.61 -8.91 6.74
C ALA A 11 12.59 -8.50 8.22
N ILE A 12 12.10 -9.38 9.10
CA ILE A 12 12.08 -9.16 10.54
C ILE A 12 13.50 -8.99 11.09
N ILE A 13 14.43 -9.86 10.70
CA ILE A 13 15.83 -9.78 11.15
C ILE A 13 16.48 -8.46 10.72
N VAL A 14 16.27 -8.03 9.46
CA VAL A 14 16.83 -6.78 8.94
C VAL A 14 16.27 -5.58 9.69
N VAL A 15 14.94 -5.50 9.86
CA VAL A 15 14.30 -4.38 10.56
C VAL A 15 14.76 -4.32 12.03
N THR A 16 14.81 -5.45 12.72
CA THR A 16 15.32 -5.52 14.10
C THR A 16 16.79 -5.13 14.18
N SER A 17 17.63 -5.53 13.21
CA SER A 17 19.05 -5.17 13.18
C SER A 17 19.30 -3.67 12.94
N LEU A 18 18.36 -3.00 12.26
CA LEU A 18 18.37 -1.55 12.04
C LEU A 18 17.74 -0.77 13.21
N GLY A 19 17.28 -1.45 14.27
CA GLY A 19 16.59 -0.82 15.40
C GLY A 19 15.18 -0.35 15.08
N GLY A 20 14.55 -0.88 14.04
CA GLY A 20 13.18 -0.54 13.65
C GLY A 20 12.13 -1.27 14.48
N GLU A 21 10.91 -0.73 14.47
CA GLU A 21 9.75 -1.34 15.10
C GLU A 21 9.00 -2.24 14.11
N ILE A 22 8.44 -3.35 14.59
CA ILE A 22 7.71 -4.32 13.77
C ILE A 22 6.29 -4.45 14.31
N GLY A 23 5.32 -4.02 13.50
CA GLY A 23 3.90 -4.24 13.76
C GLY A 23 3.47 -5.63 13.30
N PHE A 24 2.98 -6.45 14.23
CA PHE A 24 2.33 -7.72 13.89
C PHE A 24 0.83 -7.53 13.74
N TRP A 25 0.30 -7.95 12.59
CA TRP A 25 -1.12 -7.88 12.29
C TRP A 25 -1.91 -8.95 13.06
N GLN A 26 -3.05 -8.57 13.63
CA GLN A 26 -3.88 -9.43 14.50
C GLN A 26 -4.72 -10.49 13.75
N GLY A 27 -4.55 -10.65 12.43
CA GLY A 27 -5.20 -11.69 11.64
C GLY A 27 -6.58 -11.34 11.06
N ASN A 28 -7.09 -10.13 11.27
CA ASN A 28 -8.34 -9.66 10.66
C ASN A 28 -8.12 -8.53 9.64
N VAL A 29 -8.50 -8.77 8.37
CA VAL A 29 -8.13 -7.88 7.25
C VAL A 29 -8.92 -6.59 7.34
N ASN A 30 -10.10 -6.62 7.95
CA ASN A 30 -10.93 -5.45 8.13
C ASN A 30 -10.34 -4.46 9.13
N LYS A 31 -9.53 -4.94 10.09
CA LYS A 31 -8.82 -4.09 11.06
C LYS A 31 -7.44 -3.64 10.56
N LEU A 32 -6.98 -4.19 9.44
CA LEU A 32 -5.64 -3.93 8.92
C LEU A 32 -5.46 -2.44 8.56
N MET A 33 -6.49 -1.80 8.00
CA MET A 33 -6.42 -0.37 7.66
C MET A 33 -6.35 0.52 8.89
N ASP A 34 -7.10 0.19 9.94
CA ASP A 34 -7.04 0.92 11.22
C ASP A 34 -5.66 0.77 11.86
N GLU A 35 -5.12 -0.47 11.87
CA GLU A 35 -3.77 -0.73 12.37
C GLU A 35 -2.68 0.00 11.58
N PHE A 36 -2.84 0.20 10.27
CA PHE A 36 -1.91 1.02 9.49
C PHE A 36 -1.97 2.51 9.84
N GLN A 37 -3.14 3.03 10.21
CA GLN A 37 -3.27 4.41 10.68
C GLN A 37 -2.64 4.61 12.05
N ASP A 38 -2.74 3.62 12.92
CA ASP A 38 -2.14 3.64 14.26
C ASP A 38 -0.62 3.46 14.22
N PHE A 39 -0.14 2.44 13.50
CA PHE A 39 1.28 2.10 13.43
C PHE A 39 2.08 3.05 12.51
N LYS A 40 1.44 3.61 11.46
CA LYS A 40 2.05 4.53 10.48
C LYS A 40 3.40 4.00 9.92
N PRO A 41 3.39 2.81 9.28
CA PRO A 41 4.61 2.15 8.86
C PRO A 41 5.39 2.96 7.81
N ASN A 42 6.71 3.03 7.94
CA ASN A 42 7.60 3.57 6.91
C ASN A 42 7.88 2.55 5.78
N LEU A 43 7.93 1.26 6.15
CA LEU A 43 8.22 0.14 5.26
C LEU A 43 7.09 -0.89 5.35
N LEU A 44 6.41 -1.14 4.24
CA LEU A 44 5.39 -2.18 4.13
C LEU A 44 5.95 -3.39 3.40
N ILE A 45 5.94 -4.55 4.06
CA ILE A 45 6.36 -5.82 3.49
C ILE A 45 5.15 -6.74 3.48
N MET A 46 4.67 -7.10 2.29
CA MET A 46 3.43 -7.87 2.17
C MET A 46 3.45 -8.90 1.04
N VAL A 47 2.56 -9.88 1.14
CA VAL A 47 2.34 -10.93 0.15
C VAL A 47 1.28 -10.45 -0.86
N PRO A 48 1.35 -10.86 -2.15
CA PRO A 48 0.39 -10.45 -3.18
C PRO A 48 -1.08 -10.60 -2.79
N ARG A 49 -1.42 -11.66 -2.03
CA ARG A 49 -2.79 -11.87 -1.52
C ARG A 49 -3.26 -10.74 -0.60
N LEU A 50 -2.39 -10.22 0.26
CA LEU A 50 -2.71 -9.09 1.15
C LEU A 50 -2.81 -7.79 0.36
N LEU A 51 -1.91 -7.58 -0.62
CA LEU A 51 -1.97 -6.41 -1.50
C LEU A 51 -3.29 -6.35 -2.27
N ASN A 52 -3.76 -7.48 -2.82
CA ASN A 52 -5.04 -7.54 -3.51
C ASN A 52 -6.20 -7.19 -2.58
N LYS A 53 -6.15 -7.62 -1.31
CA LYS A 53 -7.19 -7.27 -0.34
C LYS A 53 -7.18 -5.80 0.04
N VAL A 54 -6.00 -5.24 0.26
CA VAL A 54 -5.83 -3.81 0.49
C VAL A 54 -6.37 -3.02 -0.70
N TYR A 55 -6.09 -3.46 -1.93
CA TYR A 55 -6.64 -2.88 -3.15
C TYR A 55 -8.17 -2.95 -3.18
N ASP A 56 -8.77 -4.11 -2.89
CA ASP A 56 -10.23 -4.28 -2.83
C ASP A 56 -10.87 -3.33 -1.81
N THR A 57 -10.25 -3.16 -0.63
CA THR A 57 -10.74 -2.26 0.43
C THR A 57 -10.65 -0.80 0.01
N VAL A 58 -9.51 -0.35 -0.52
CA VAL A 58 -9.35 1.03 -1.02
C VAL A 58 -10.35 1.31 -2.15
N MET A 59 -10.53 0.35 -3.05
CA MET A 59 -11.46 0.47 -4.16
C MET A 59 -12.92 0.50 -3.67
N SER A 60 -13.26 -0.33 -2.67
CA SER A 60 -14.57 -0.32 -2.02
C SER A 60 -14.88 1.01 -1.33
N GLU A 61 -13.96 1.54 -0.53
CA GLU A 61 -14.15 2.85 0.13
C GLU A 61 -14.28 4.00 -0.87
N THR A 62 -13.61 3.88 -2.01
CA THR A 62 -13.68 4.86 -3.08
C THR A 62 -14.99 4.73 -3.89
N HIS A 63 -15.49 3.51 -4.10
CA HIS A 63 -16.77 3.23 -4.76
C HIS A 63 -17.99 3.51 -3.89
N GLN A 64 -17.90 3.30 -2.57
CA GLN A 64 -19.00 3.55 -1.62
C GLN A 64 -19.41 5.03 -1.58
N LYS A 65 -18.51 5.94 -1.98
CA LYS A 65 -18.75 7.39 -1.88
C LYS A 65 -19.27 8.03 -3.18
N ASP A 66 -19.23 7.38 -4.35
CA ASP A 66 -19.53 8.10 -5.62
C ASP A 66 -19.98 7.26 -6.85
N HIS A 67 -20.83 7.89 -7.65
CA HIS A 67 -21.44 7.50 -8.95
C HIS A 67 -20.47 6.84 -9.96
N PRO A 68 -20.93 5.96 -10.89
CA PRO A 68 -20.11 5.23 -11.87
C PRO A 68 -19.12 6.06 -12.70
N SER A 69 -19.35 7.37 -12.84
CA SER A 69 -18.46 8.30 -13.54
C SER A 69 -17.07 8.41 -12.87
N LYS A 70 -16.98 8.47 -11.53
CA LYS A 70 -15.70 8.64 -10.80
C LYS A 70 -14.76 7.43 -10.90
N SER A 71 -15.27 6.24 -11.19
CA SER A 71 -14.46 5.04 -11.40
C SER A 71 -13.49 5.17 -12.60
N ASN A 72 -13.96 5.79 -13.68
CA ASN A 72 -13.13 6.05 -14.86
C ASN A 72 -12.12 7.16 -14.59
N PHE A 73 -12.47 8.15 -13.76
CA PHE A 73 -11.53 9.20 -13.33
C PHE A 73 -10.38 8.64 -12.49
N ILE A 74 -10.65 7.70 -11.57
CA ILE A 74 -9.59 7.06 -10.76
C ILE A 74 -8.67 6.22 -11.65
N LYS A 75 -9.22 5.48 -12.62
CA LYS A 75 -8.44 4.72 -13.60
C LYS A 75 -7.54 5.64 -14.43
N ALA A 76 -8.06 6.77 -14.91
CA ALA A 76 -7.30 7.75 -15.67
C ALA A 76 -6.19 8.41 -14.83
N ALA A 77 -6.47 8.75 -13.57
CA ALA A 77 -5.46 9.26 -12.64
C ALA A 77 -4.36 8.23 -12.38
N MET A 78 -4.73 6.95 -12.17
CA MET A 78 -3.78 5.86 -11.97
C MET A 78 -2.91 5.63 -13.21
N GLN A 79 -3.48 5.67 -14.42
CA GLN A 79 -2.71 5.55 -15.67
C GLN A 79 -1.74 6.72 -15.86
N SER A 80 -2.17 7.94 -15.55
CA SER A 80 -1.32 9.14 -15.60
C SER A 80 -0.15 9.02 -14.64
N LYS A 81 -0.40 8.58 -13.40
CA LYS A 81 0.65 8.34 -12.39
C LYS A 81 1.61 7.23 -12.80
N LEU A 82 1.10 6.12 -13.36
CA LEU A 82 1.93 5.05 -13.89
C LEU A 82 2.82 5.53 -15.05
N ALA A 83 2.32 6.44 -15.89
CA ALA A 83 3.11 7.02 -16.97
C ALA A 83 4.23 7.94 -16.43
N GLU A 84 3.99 8.70 -15.36
CA GLU A 84 5.03 9.49 -14.66
C GLU A 84 6.10 8.59 -14.03
N ILE A 85 5.68 7.54 -13.33
CA ILE A 85 6.60 6.57 -12.71
C ILE A 85 7.47 5.89 -13.76
N ARG A 86 6.91 5.51 -14.91
CA ARG A 86 7.69 4.94 -16.04
C ARG A 86 8.71 5.91 -16.61
N LYS A 87 8.46 7.22 -16.52
CA LYS A 87 9.40 8.28 -16.90
C LYS A 87 10.45 8.57 -15.81
N GLY A 88 10.40 7.87 -14.68
CA GLY A 88 11.31 8.07 -13.54
C GLY A 88 10.95 9.25 -12.66
N ASN A 89 9.77 9.86 -12.84
CA ASN A 89 9.32 10.96 -11.99
C ASN A 89 8.41 10.44 -10.87
N PHE A 90 8.89 10.53 -9.63
CA PHE A 90 8.15 10.17 -8.42
C PHE A 90 7.53 11.38 -7.69
N SER A 91 7.49 12.55 -8.34
CA SER A 91 6.96 13.78 -7.74
C SER A 91 5.54 13.56 -7.21
N CYS A 92 5.27 14.04 -5.99
CA CYS A 92 3.98 13.90 -5.31
C CYS A 92 3.10 15.15 -5.43
N ASP A 93 3.46 16.06 -6.35
CA ASP A 93 2.89 17.41 -6.45
C ASP A 93 1.82 17.55 -7.54
N THR A 94 1.41 16.45 -8.17
CA THR A 94 0.35 16.52 -9.18
C THR A 94 -1.00 16.82 -8.52
N VAL A 95 -1.88 17.56 -9.21
CA VAL A 95 -3.24 17.88 -8.72
C VAL A 95 -4.01 16.61 -8.32
N TRP A 96 -3.75 15.51 -9.02
CA TRP A 96 -4.28 14.17 -8.74
C TRP A 96 -3.81 13.61 -7.39
N ASP A 97 -2.56 13.88 -7.02
CA ASP A 97 -1.98 13.42 -5.76
C ASP A 97 -2.69 14.07 -4.57
N ASN A 98 -3.00 15.36 -4.67
CA ASN A 98 -3.64 16.07 -3.58
C ASN A 98 -5.11 15.65 -3.37
N GLN A 99 -5.84 15.35 -4.45
CA GLN A 99 -7.28 15.05 -4.35
C GLN A 99 -7.59 13.57 -4.08
N ILE A 100 -6.88 12.64 -4.73
CA ILE A 100 -7.19 11.21 -4.68
C ILE A 100 -6.14 10.47 -3.85
N PHE A 101 -4.86 10.66 -4.16
CA PHE A 101 -3.81 9.86 -3.52
C PHE A 101 -3.55 10.26 -2.08
N ASN A 102 -3.76 11.51 -1.67
CA ASN A 102 -3.64 11.92 -0.27
C ASN A 102 -4.63 11.18 0.63
N LYS A 103 -5.84 10.92 0.13
CA LYS A 103 -6.85 10.15 0.86
C LYS A 103 -6.46 8.68 1.00
N ILE A 104 -5.83 8.11 -0.03
CA ILE A 104 -5.30 6.74 0.02
C ILE A 104 -4.08 6.68 0.96
N ARG A 105 -3.15 7.64 0.86
CA ARG A 105 -1.96 7.74 1.73
C ARG A 105 -2.34 7.92 3.20
N SER A 106 -3.41 8.66 3.48
CA SER A 106 -3.87 8.85 4.86
C SER A 106 -4.35 7.56 5.49
N MET A 107 -4.89 6.62 4.70
CA MET A 107 -5.27 5.28 5.20
C MET A 107 -4.06 4.48 5.68
N PHE A 108 -2.86 4.75 5.16
CA PHE A 108 -1.62 4.12 5.59
C PHE A 108 -0.80 4.98 6.56
N GLY A 109 -1.39 6.05 7.12
CA GLY A 109 -0.71 6.91 8.09
C GLY A 109 0.26 7.93 7.49
N ASN A 110 0.23 8.17 6.16
CA ASN A 110 1.02 9.17 5.42
C ASN A 110 2.55 9.05 5.51
N LYS A 111 3.09 8.00 6.14
CA LYS A 111 4.53 7.79 6.32
C LYS A 111 5.13 6.67 5.47
N VAL A 112 4.32 5.99 4.67
CA VAL A 112 4.80 4.89 3.82
C VAL A 112 5.71 5.44 2.73
N GLU A 113 6.99 5.09 2.81
CA GLU A 113 7.99 5.46 1.81
C GLU A 113 8.26 4.30 0.84
N ARG A 114 8.18 3.06 1.33
CA ARG A 114 8.55 1.88 0.54
C ARG A 114 7.55 0.75 0.76
N VAL A 115 7.11 0.14 -0.33
CA VAL A 115 6.30 -1.06 -0.34
C VAL A 115 7.07 -2.15 -1.08
N ILE A 116 7.34 -3.24 -0.38
CA ILE A 116 8.03 -4.41 -0.93
C ILE A 116 7.01 -5.55 -0.98
N VAL A 117 6.77 -6.05 -2.18
CA VAL A 117 5.84 -7.15 -2.42
C VAL A 117 6.65 -8.35 -2.88
N SER A 118 6.65 -9.42 -2.07
CA SER A 118 7.30 -10.67 -2.45
C SER A 118 6.34 -11.53 -3.26
N SER A 119 6.44 -11.45 -4.58
CA SER A 119 5.76 -12.38 -5.48
C SER A 119 6.63 -13.63 -5.66
N LYS A 120 6.04 -14.82 -5.55
CA LYS A 120 6.66 -16.01 -6.12
C LYS A 120 6.43 -15.95 -7.63
N THR A 121 7.44 -15.55 -8.38
CA THR A 121 7.54 -15.92 -9.78
C THR A 121 7.70 -17.43 -9.81
N GLN A 122 6.63 -18.11 -10.24
CA GLN A 122 6.67 -19.52 -10.61
C GLN A 122 6.73 -19.60 -12.13
#